data_AF-A0A8H3D0T8-F1
#
_entry.id   AF-A0A8H3D0T8-F1
#
_cell.length_a   1.000
_cell.length_b   1.000
_cell.length_c   1.000
_cell.angle_alpha   90.00
_cell.angle_beta   90.00
_cell.angle_gamma   90.00
#
_symmetry.space_group_name_H-M   'P 1'
#
loop_
_entity.id
_entity.type
_entity.pdbx_description
1 polymer ?
#
loop_
_entity_poly.entity_id
_entity_poly.type
_entity_poly.pdbx_seq_one_letter_code
_entity_poly.pdbx_strand_id
1 'polypeptide(L)'
;MPLSMDSIPHYTLTEVIVVGILAEVLLYGLVSLYNGLFPFASTPVMPLSMDSIPHYTLTEVIVVGIIAEVLLYGLISLYNGRKQLLPVASQLQPCVPVTKKHVSKSTYCLRDGLYFPFSGKRAPNRLVKAPMTERVCTFDRETEVDHGKPNSALFRLYEEWSHGQYGVIITGNILVDKHHLEAVGNPIIDRTLPSQPSICPTNAAHPYTSAYAELASCARKHSPSTLVIAQLNHPGSHSSDKLTPVPVSPSGVIAAPAMGETYNPSRALTEAEIWDIIDRFAYAAYTLYLAGFDGVQLHAAHGYLLTQFLSPLTNLRTDAWGGSLEGRAKIMLEIVHAIRRRCPSSFSISVKLNSQDFLVGGFTVEDSLALCVLLEKHNVDFIEISGGTYDSMVTAFTYARESTRKREAHFIDFSEMLRRQLTKTKVVLTGGFKTADGMARAIEDGACDFVGLARTTAAEPRFGASLLATRTTRARATVIPDHIGLQIGAAFVQIKDIGEGREPTDFAKPEEATKFLRALGVVA
;
A
#
# COMPACT_ATOMS: atom_id res chain seq x y z
N MET A 1 -5.68 6.57 -44.75
CA MET A 1 -6.68 7.66 -44.75
C MET A 1 -6.62 8.34 -43.40
N PRO A 2 -6.41 9.66 -43.32
CA PRO A 2 -6.51 10.39 -42.06
C PRO A 2 -8.00 10.60 -41.71
N LEU A 3 -8.37 10.44 -40.44
CA LEU A 3 -9.70 10.79 -39.93
C LEU A 3 -9.74 12.31 -39.67
N SER A 4 -10.77 12.98 -40.20
CA SER A 4 -10.96 14.43 -40.09
C SER A 4 -11.42 14.85 -38.69
N MET A 5 -11.09 16.09 -38.32
CA MET A 5 -11.26 16.70 -37.01
C MET A 5 -12.63 17.41 -36.84
N ASP A 6 -13.69 16.95 -37.52
CA ASP A 6 -14.96 17.71 -37.64
C ASP A 6 -16.16 17.06 -36.92
N SER A 7 -15.99 16.54 -35.69
CA SER A 7 -17.14 16.04 -34.91
C SER A 7 -17.02 16.26 -33.40
N ILE A 8 -16.74 17.50 -32.99
CA ILE A 8 -16.97 17.93 -31.60
C ILE A 8 -18.31 18.68 -31.56
N PRO A 9 -19.29 18.25 -30.73
CA PRO A 9 -20.56 18.96 -30.65
C PRO A 9 -20.35 20.36 -30.04
N HIS A 10 -20.79 21.39 -30.78
CA HIS A 10 -20.86 22.76 -30.30
C HIS A 10 -22.16 22.96 -29.52
N TYR A 11 -22.06 23.40 -28.27
CA TYR A 11 -23.21 23.73 -27.43
C TYR A 11 -23.72 25.13 -27.77
N THR A 12 -25.04 25.29 -27.80
CA THR A 12 -25.66 26.58 -28.02
C THR A 12 -25.57 27.46 -26.77
N LEU A 13 -25.52 28.78 -26.95
CA LEU A 13 -25.50 29.76 -25.85
C LEU A 13 -26.66 29.51 -24.86
N THR A 14 -27.81 29.05 -25.35
CA THR A 14 -28.98 28.69 -24.55
C THR A 14 -28.69 27.53 -23.59
N GLU A 15 -27.93 26.51 -24.00
CA GLU A 15 -27.60 25.35 -23.16
C GLU A 15 -26.60 25.71 -22.05
N VAL A 16 -25.62 26.56 -22.36
CA VAL A 16 -24.65 27.07 -21.38
C VAL A 16 -25.33 28.03 -20.39
N ILE A 17 -26.27 28.87 -20.86
CA ILE A 17 -27.08 29.76 -20.02
C ILE A 17 -28.01 28.95 -19.11
N VAL A 18 -28.62 27.86 -19.58
CA VAL A 18 -29.49 27.01 -18.74
C VAL A 18 -28.70 26.36 -17.61
N VAL A 19 -27.48 25.87 -17.87
CA VAL A 19 -26.59 25.29 -16.84
C VAL A 19 -26.08 26.38 -15.88
N GLY A 20 -25.73 27.56 -16.40
CA GLY A 20 -25.32 28.71 -15.61
C GLY A 20 -26.43 29.24 -14.70
N ILE A 21 -27.66 29.39 -15.21
CA ILE A 21 -28.84 29.84 -14.46
C ILE A 21 -29.23 28.78 -13.42
N LEU A 22 -29.15 27.48 -13.73
CA LEU A 22 -29.39 26.42 -12.74
C LEU A 22 -28.38 26.46 -11.59
N ALA A 23 -27.10 26.70 -11.89
CA ALA A 23 -26.05 26.86 -10.88
C ALA A 23 -26.26 28.15 -10.05
N GLU A 24 -26.65 29.26 -10.67
CA GLU A 24 -26.94 30.53 -9.99
C GLU A 24 -28.19 30.44 -9.12
N VAL A 25 -29.26 29.76 -9.57
CA VAL A 25 -30.49 29.55 -8.79
C VAL A 25 -30.23 28.63 -7.58
N LEU A 26 -29.37 27.61 -7.74
CA LEU A 26 -28.91 26.77 -6.62
C LEU A 26 -28.05 27.56 -5.63
N LEU A 27 -27.18 28.45 -6.12
CA LEU A 27 -26.36 29.32 -5.30
C LEU A 27 -27.20 30.37 -4.57
N TYR A 28 -28.19 30.99 -5.23
CA TYR A 28 -29.14 31.94 -4.65
C TYR A 28 -30.09 31.29 -3.65
N GLY A 29 -30.50 30.03 -3.90
CA GLY A 29 -31.28 29.23 -2.96
C GLY A 29 -30.51 28.93 -1.68
N LEU A 30 -29.22 28.57 -1.81
CA LEU A 30 -28.32 28.31 -0.69
C LEU A 30 -27.96 29.59 0.09
N VAL A 31 -27.77 30.72 -0.59
CA VAL A 31 -27.50 32.03 0.05
C VAL A 31 -28.75 32.61 0.73
N SER A 32 -29.95 32.39 0.17
CA SER A 32 -31.22 32.78 0.80
C SER A 32 -31.57 31.94 2.03
N LEU A 33 -31.16 30.66 2.06
CA LEU A 33 -31.21 29.82 3.25
C LEU A 33 -30.19 30.23 4.33
N TYR A 34 -29.10 30.89 3.94
CA TYR A 34 -28.02 31.32 4.83
C TYR A 34 -28.28 32.71 5.49
N ASN A 35 -28.97 33.64 4.81
CA ASN A 35 -29.09 35.04 5.26
C ASN A 35 -30.49 35.47 5.72
N GLY A 36 -31.04 34.78 6.72
CA GLY A 36 -32.26 35.20 7.42
C GLY A 36 -32.15 36.49 8.26
N LEU A 37 -31.20 37.41 8.01
CA LEU A 37 -31.03 38.67 8.77
C LEU A 37 -30.49 39.83 7.89
N PHE A 38 -31.40 40.78 7.54
CA PHE A 38 -31.21 42.22 7.20
C PHE A 38 -30.78 42.67 5.77
N PRO A 39 -31.15 43.91 5.32
CA PRO A 39 -32.04 44.13 4.18
C PRO A 39 -31.36 44.70 2.91
N PHE A 40 -32.14 44.63 1.81
CA PHE A 40 -31.87 45.12 0.45
C PHE A 40 -31.11 46.45 0.33
N ALA A 41 -30.10 46.47 -0.55
CA ALA A 41 -29.67 47.66 -1.27
C ALA A 41 -29.50 47.31 -2.77
N SER A 42 -30.35 47.90 -3.59
CA SER A 42 -30.40 47.78 -5.04
C SER A 42 -29.30 48.60 -5.72
N THR A 43 -28.44 47.96 -6.50
CA THR A 43 -27.60 48.63 -7.52
C THR A 43 -27.95 48.07 -8.91
N PRO A 44 -28.16 48.92 -9.94
CA PRO A 44 -28.60 48.48 -11.25
C PRO A 44 -27.47 47.85 -12.06
N VAL A 45 -27.76 46.74 -12.72
CA VAL A 45 -26.85 46.05 -13.66
C VAL A 45 -26.89 46.78 -15.01
N MET A 46 -25.73 47.19 -15.53
CA MET A 46 -25.60 47.71 -16.89
C MET A 46 -25.83 46.59 -17.93
N PRO A 47 -26.43 46.90 -19.10
CA PRO A 47 -26.59 45.92 -20.18
C PRO A 47 -25.23 45.71 -20.90
N LEU A 48 -24.75 44.47 -20.91
CA LEU A 48 -23.62 44.05 -21.74
C LEU A 48 -24.08 43.87 -23.20
N SER A 49 -23.37 44.50 -24.13
CA SER A 49 -23.52 44.34 -25.59
C SER A 49 -23.11 42.93 -26.03
N MET A 50 -23.92 42.30 -26.89
CA MET A 50 -23.77 40.89 -27.33
C MET A 50 -22.77 40.67 -28.47
N ASP A 51 -22.14 41.70 -29.04
CA ASP A 51 -21.40 41.55 -30.32
C ASP A 51 -19.92 41.16 -30.17
N SER A 52 -19.48 40.62 -29.04
CA SER A 52 -18.08 40.18 -28.87
C SER A 52 -17.90 39.07 -27.82
N ILE A 53 -18.49 37.89 -28.06
CA ILE A 53 -18.34 36.74 -27.17
C ILE A 53 -17.50 35.64 -27.88
N PRO A 54 -16.35 35.23 -27.33
CA PRO A 54 -15.56 34.15 -27.90
C PRO A 54 -16.27 32.80 -27.74
N HIS A 55 -16.16 31.94 -28.75
CA HIS A 55 -16.62 30.55 -28.67
C HIS A 55 -15.73 29.75 -27.71
N TYR A 56 -16.33 29.11 -26.71
CA TYR A 56 -15.64 28.21 -25.80
C TYR A 56 -15.61 26.79 -26.36
N THR A 57 -14.47 26.14 -26.23
CA THR A 57 -14.29 24.72 -26.54
C THR A 57 -14.90 23.84 -25.44
N LEU A 58 -15.28 22.60 -25.77
CA LEU A 58 -15.76 21.61 -24.81
C LEU A 58 -14.79 21.44 -23.62
N THR A 59 -13.50 21.53 -23.87
CA THR A 59 -12.45 21.46 -22.86
C THR A 59 -12.53 22.61 -21.86
N GLU A 60 -12.80 23.84 -22.32
CA GLU A 60 -12.92 25.00 -21.43
C GLU A 60 -14.18 24.93 -20.57
N VAL A 61 -15.29 24.44 -21.13
CA VAL A 61 -16.55 24.21 -20.38
C VAL A 61 -16.36 23.12 -19.31
N ILE A 62 -15.65 22.04 -19.65
CA ILE A 62 -15.31 20.97 -18.70
C ILE A 62 -14.37 21.48 -17.61
N VAL A 63 -13.36 22.29 -17.94
CA VAL A 63 -12.43 22.85 -16.95
C VAL A 63 -13.15 23.78 -15.98
N VAL A 64 -14.06 24.63 -16.45
CA VAL A 64 -14.87 25.50 -15.58
C VAL A 64 -15.86 24.68 -14.73
N GLY A 65 -16.47 23.64 -15.29
CA GLY A 65 -17.33 22.70 -14.56
C GLY A 65 -16.59 21.95 -13.44
N ILE A 66 -15.40 21.44 -13.74
CA ILE A 66 -14.53 20.75 -12.77
C ILE A 66 -14.06 21.72 -11.68
N ILE A 67 -13.68 22.96 -12.02
CA ILE A 67 -13.29 23.97 -11.03
C ILE A 67 -14.46 24.31 -10.10
N ALA A 68 -15.67 24.46 -10.64
CA ALA A 68 -16.88 24.71 -9.85
C ALA A 68 -17.24 23.54 -8.93
N GLU A 69 -17.09 22.30 -9.40
CA GLU A 69 -17.34 21.09 -8.64
C GLU A 69 -16.30 20.90 -7.51
N VAL A 70 -15.01 21.13 -7.79
CA VAL A 70 -13.93 21.10 -6.81
C VAL A 70 -14.11 22.18 -5.72
N LEU A 71 -14.58 23.37 -6.09
CA LEU A 71 -14.90 24.43 -5.12
C LEU A 71 -16.12 24.06 -4.26
N LEU A 72 -17.13 23.41 -4.83
CA LEU A 72 -18.32 22.94 -4.12
C LEU A 72 -17.98 21.84 -3.10
N TYR A 73 -17.15 20.86 -3.47
CA TYR A 73 -16.65 19.83 -2.54
C TYR A 73 -15.75 20.40 -1.45
N GLY A 74 -14.94 21.43 -1.77
CA GLY A 74 -14.13 22.17 -0.81
C GLY A 74 -14.97 22.91 0.25
N LEU A 75 -16.09 23.53 -0.16
CA LEU A 75 -16.99 24.25 0.73
C LEU A 75 -17.88 23.33 1.57
N ILE A 76 -18.34 22.19 1.03
CA ILE A 76 -19.09 21.17 1.79
C ILE A 76 -18.20 20.52 2.87
N SER A 77 -16.91 20.31 2.58
CA SER A 77 -15.92 19.84 3.57
C SER A 77 -15.69 20.82 4.72
N LEU A 78 -15.80 22.12 4.46
CA LEU A 78 -15.71 23.16 5.51
C LEU A 78 -16.98 23.21 6.38
N TYR A 79 -18.15 22.86 5.84
CA TYR A 79 -19.43 22.93 6.57
C TYR A 79 -19.69 21.70 7.46
N ASN A 80 -19.31 20.49 7.02
CA ASN A 80 -19.53 19.26 7.79
C ASN A 80 -18.55 19.06 8.97
N GLY A 81 -17.52 19.92 9.10
CA GLY A 81 -16.59 19.94 10.23
C GLY A 81 -17.16 20.48 11.55
N ARG A 82 -18.46 20.82 11.62
CA ARG A 82 -19.11 21.29 12.85
C ARG A 82 -20.46 20.62 13.08
N LYS A 83 -20.48 19.36 13.57
CA LYS A 83 -21.58 18.85 14.42
C LYS A 83 -21.09 17.78 15.41
N GLN A 84 -20.98 18.23 16.67
CA GLN A 84 -21.09 17.54 17.96
C GLN A 84 -20.31 16.23 18.21
N LEU A 85 -19.18 16.40 18.91
CA LEU A 85 -18.57 15.42 19.79
C LEU A 85 -19.45 15.21 21.05
N LEU A 86 -19.85 13.97 21.32
CA LEU A 86 -20.26 13.53 22.67
C LEU A 86 -18.99 13.18 23.48
N PRO A 87 -18.99 13.38 24.82
CA PRO A 87 -17.77 13.30 25.61
C PRO A 87 -17.45 11.83 25.94
N VAL A 88 -16.48 11.24 25.24
CA VAL A 88 -15.69 10.11 25.76
C VAL A 88 -14.25 10.57 25.94
N ALA A 89 -14.09 11.60 26.76
CA ALA A 89 -12.79 12.07 27.23
C ALA A 89 -12.80 12.02 28.76
N SER A 90 -12.76 10.82 29.33
CA SER A 90 -12.55 10.65 30.77
C SER A 90 -11.68 9.43 31.14
N GLN A 91 -10.94 8.83 30.19
CA GLN A 91 -10.00 7.73 30.50
C GLN A 91 -8.69 7.74 29.68
N LEU A 92 -8.29 8.87 29.09
CA LEU A 92 -6.96 8.98 28.47
C LEU A 92 -6.00 9.66 29.45
N GLN A 93 -4.98 8.92 29.89
CA GLN A 93 -3.92 9.47 30.74
C GLN A 93 -3.09 10.51 29.95
N PRO A 94 -2.70 11.64 30.58
CA PRO A 94 -1.88 12.65 29.92
C PRO A 94 -0.49 12.12 29.56
N CYS A 95 -0.02 12.53 28.39
CA CYS A 95 1.27 12.14 27.82
C CYS A 95 2.43 12.70 28.67
N VAL A 96 3.27 11.83 29.22
CA VAL A 96 4.53 12.22 29.86
C VAL A 96 5.61 12.31 28.77
N PRO A 97 6.32 13.45 28.63
CA PRO A 97 7.39 13.56 27.64
C PRO A 97 8.53 12.59 27.96
N VAL A 98 8.94 11.79 26.98
CA VAL A 98 10.12 10.94 27.08
C VAL A 98 11.36 11.84 27.16
N THR A 99 12.05 11.82 28.30
CA THR A 99 13.33 12.51 28.49
C THR A 99 14.37 11.93 27.53
N LYS A 100 14.96 12.77 26.67
CA LYS A 100 16.09 12.42 25.78
C LYS A 100 17.26 11.88 26.62
N LYS A 101 17.38 10.57 26.76
CA LYS A 101 18.55 9.91 27.34
C LYS A 101 19.61 9.65 26.27
N HIS A 102 20.85 9.69 26.75
CA HIS A 102 22.10 9.47 26.03
C HIS A 102 22.07 8.28 25.05
N VAL A 103 22.73 8.47 23.91
CA VAL A 103 22.97 7.48 22.86
C VAL A 103 23.65 6.23 23.42
N SER A 104 22.92 5.12 23.41
CA SER A 104 23.44 3.77 23.60
C SER A 104 24.45 3.46 22.49
N LYS A 105 25.67 3.03 22.85
CA LYS A 105 26.64 2.42 21.92
C LYS A 105 26.16 1.09 21.33
N SER A 106 24.94 0.64 21.63
CA SER A 106 24.54 -0.74 21.42
C SER A 106 23.60 -0.87 20.21
N THR A 107 24.17 -1.27 19.06
CA THR A 107 23.44 -2.03 18.03
C THR A 107 23.06 -3.43 18.52
N TYR A 108 23.30 -3.74 19.81
CA TYR A 108 23.00 -5.01 20.43
C TYR A 108 21.50 -5.32 20.40
N CYS A 109 20.64 -4.32 20.62
CA CYS A 109 19.19 -4.51 20.53
C CYS A 109 18.77 -5.00 19.12
N LEU A 110 19.46 -4.59 18.06
CA LEU A 110 19.20 -5.08 16.70
C LEU A 110 19.53 -6.56 16.54
N ARG A 111 20.49 -7.09 17.30
CA ARG A 111 20.89 -8.51 17.28
C ARG A 111 20.00 -9.39 18.16
N ASP A 112 19.27 -8.81 19.09
CA ASP A 112 18.45 -9.54 20.06
C ASP A 112 17.17 -10.08 19.43
N GLY A 113 17.19 -11.27 18.86
CA GLY A 113 15.99 -11.87 18.22
C GLY A 113 14.80 -12.10 19.16
N LEU A 114 13.57 -12.04 18.63
CA LEU A 114 12.31 -12.24 19.37
C LEU A 114 11.48 -13.42 18.90
N TYR A 115 10.66 -13.92 19.82
CA TYR A 115 9.58 -14.86 19.54
C TYR A 115 8.31 -14.15 19.07
N PHE A 116 7.61 -14.80 18.15
CA PHE A 116 6.23 -14.53 17.77
C PHE A 116 5.32 -15.43 18.61
N PRO A 117 4.56 -14.88 19.59
CA PRO A 117 3.94 -15.71 20.63
C PRO A 117 2.87 -16.69 20.14
N PHE A 118 2.21 -16.42 19.01
CA PHE A 118 1.11 -17.26 18.54
C PHE A 118 1.60 -18.44 17.69
N SER A 119 2.55 -18.21 16.78
CA SER A 119 3.17 -19.29 16.01
C SER A 119 4.31 -20.00 16.73
N GLY A 120 4.89 -19.39 17.77
CA GLY A 120 6.08 -19.90 18.46
C GLY A 120 7.37 -19.77 17.64
N LYS A 121 7.31 -19.15 16.45
CA LYS A 121 8.49 -18.88 15.61
C LYS A 121 9.41 -17.86 16.29
N ARG A 122 10.71 -17.92 16.00
CA ARG A 122 11.71 -16.96 16.52
C ARG A 122 12.49 -16.35 15.37
N ALA A 123 12.46 -15.03 15.25
CA ALA A 123 13.38 -14.30 14.38
C ALA A 123 14.75 -14.20 15.08
N PRO A 124 15.88 -14.43 14.38
CA PRO A 124 17.21 -14.40 14.98
C PRO A 124 17.69 -13.00 15.38
N ASN A 125 17.10 -11.94 14.81
CA ASN A 125 17.44 -10.53 15.08
C ASN A 125 16.23 -9.63 14.74
N ARG A 126 16.35 -8.31 14.92
CA ARG A 126 15.23 -7.34 14.80
C ARG A 126 15.08 -6.71 13.41
N LEU A 127 15.86 -7.12 12.42
CA LEU A 127 15.83 -6.54 11.07
C LEU A 127 14.89 -7.33 10.15
N VAL A 128 14.04 -6.62 9.43
CA VAL A 128 13.10 -7.21 8.47
C VAL A 128 13.43 -6.68 7.07
N LYS A 129 13.67 -7.56 6.10
CA LYS A 129 13.58 -7.17 4.69
C LYS A 129 12.11 -7.04 4.35
N ALA A 130 11.67 -5.80 4.19
CA ALA A 130 10.27 -5.47 3.97
C ALA A 130 9.83 -5.80 2.52
N PRO A 131 8.52 -5.97 2.29
CA PRO A 131 7.95 -6.22 0.97
C PRO A 131 8.30 -5.12 -0.05
N MET A 132 8.67 -5.53 -1.25
CA MET A 132 8.82 -4.68 -2.44
C MET A 132 8.36 -5.48 -3.64
N THR A 133 7.45 -4.94 -4.46
CA THR A 133 7.07 -5.57 -5.73
C THR A 133 8.32 -5.79 -6.58
N GLU A 134 8.57 -7.03 -7.00
CA GLU A 134 9.81 -7.36 -7.70
C GLU A 134 9.66 -7.34 -9.23
N ARG A 135 8.49 -7.74 -9.75
CA ARG A 135 8.18 -7.74 -11.20
C ARG A 135 9.19 -8.50 -12.08
N VAL A 136 9.76 -9.61 -11.58
CA VAL A 136 10.79 -10.42 -12.28
C VAL A 136 10.35 -11.83 -12.70
N CYS A 137 9.14 -12.26 -12.36
CA CYS A 137 8.59 -13.54 -12.82
C CYS A 137 8.19 -13.49 -14.30
N THR A 138 8.02 -14.66 -14.89
CA THR A 138 7.58 -14.79 -16.28
C THR A 138 6.18 -14.20 -16.47
N PHE A 139 6.00 -13.45 -17.56
CA PHE A 139 4.72 -12.92 -18.01
C PHE A 139 4.72 -12.80 -19.54
N ASP A 140 3.76 -13.46 -20.18
CA ASP A 140 3.48 -13.55 -21.60
C ASP A 140 1.96 -13.48 -21.88
N ARG A 141 1.50 -12.33 -22.37
CA ARG A 141 0.06 -12.05 -22.56
C ARG A 141 -0.66 -13.00 -23.51
N GLU A 142 0.06 -13.69 -24.39
CA GLU A 142 -0.53 -14.49 -25.47
C GLU A 142 -0.72 -15.95 -25.05
N THR A 143 0.28 -16.51 -24.39
CA THR A 143 0.36 -17.94 -24.08
C THR A 143 -0.04 -18.27 -22.64
N GLU A 144 0.05 -17.30 -21.72
CA GLU A 144 -0.09 -17.48 -20.26
C GLU A 144 0.81 -18.55 -19.64
N VAL A 145 1.79 -19.07 -20.38
CA VAL A 145 2.66 -20.15 -19.92
C VAL A 145 3.58 -19.65 -18.82
N ASP A 146 3.61 -20.40 -17.70
CA ASP A 146 4.46 -20.11 -16.54
C ASP A 146 4.22 -18.69 -15.94
N HIS A 147 3.06 -18.08 -16.18
CA HIS A 147 2.67 -16.78 -15.62
C HIS A 147 2.84 -16.72 -14.11
N GLY A 148 3.62 -15.75 -13.63
CA GLY A 148 3.86 -15.54 -12.20
C GLY A 148 4.60 -16.69 -11.51
N LYS A 149 5.21 -17.61 -12.28
CA LYS A 149 6.04 -18.69 -11.73
C LYS A 149 7.36 -18.10 -11.21
N PRO A 150 7.76 -18.41 -9.96
CA PRO A 150 9.11 -18.12 -9.49
C PRO A 150 10.16 -18.69 -10.45
N ASN A 151 11.14 -17.87 -10.82
CA ASN A 151 12.17 -18.21 -11.79
C ASN A 151 13.56 -17.87 -11.25
N SER A 152 14.59 -18.14 -12.05
CA SER A 152 15.98 -17.94 -11.63
C SER A 152 16.32 -16.49 -11.23
N ALA A 153 15.64 -15.48 -11.80
CA ALA A 153 15.85 -14.09 -11.41
C ALA A 153 15.31 -13.82 -10.00
N LEU A 154 14.12 -14.33 -9.69
CA LEU A 154 13.58 -14.24 -8.34
C LEU A 154 14.43 -15.04 -7.34
N PHE A 155 14.90 -16.23 -7.71
CA PHE A 155 15.77 -17.04 -6.83
C PHE A 155 17.07 -16.30 -6.48
N ARG A 156 17.74 -15.71 -7.48
CA ARG A 156 18.94 -14.88 -7.26
C ARG A 156 18.68 -13.70 -6.33
N LEU A 157 17.54 -13.03 -6.49
CA LEU A 157 17.17 -11.90 -5.66
C LEU A 157 17.06 -12.26 -4.17
N TYR A 158 16.42 -13.40 -3.86
CA TYR A 158 16.26 -13.84 -2.47
C TYR A 158 17.52 -14.51 -1.92
N GLU A 159 18.29 -15.18 -2.74
CA GLU A 159 19.63 -15.63 -2.37
C GLU A 159 20.52 -14.45 -1.98
N GLU A 160 20.53 -13.38 -2.77
CA GLU A 160 21.32 -12.18 -2.49
C GLU A 160 20.84 -11.47 -1.21
N TRP A 161 19.53 -11.37 -0.98
CA TRP A 161 19.01 -10.86 0.29
C TRP A 161 19.32 -11.77 1.49
N SER A 162 19.52 -13.07 1.29
CA SER A 162 19.90 -13.98 2.38
C SER A 162 21.28 -13.65 2.97
N HIS A 163 22.20 -13.07 2.19
CA HIS A 163 23.48 -12.56 2.70
C HIS A 163 23.31 -11.42 3.70
N GLY A 164 22.18 -10.71 3.68
CA GLY A 164 21.85 -9.66 4.63
C GLY A 164 21.51 -10.15 6.04
N GLN A 165 21.39 -11.46 6.27
CA GLN A 165 21.09 -12.06 7.58
C GLN A 165 19.91 -11.40 8.30
N TYR A 166 18.85 -11.03 7.56
CA TYR A 166 17.65 -10.43 8.14
C TYR A 166 16.92 -11.44 9.04
N GLY A 167 16.36 -10.98 10.14
CA GLY A 167 15.59 -11.82 11.06
C GLY A 167 14.27 -12.29 10.47
N VAL A 168 13.72 -11.52 9.53
CA VAL A 168 12.58 -11.91 8.69
C VAL A 168 12.82 -11.40 7.27
N ILE A 169 12.56 -12.24 6.27
CA ILE A 169 12.44 -11.81 4.87
C ILE A 169 10.97 -11.92 4.47
N ILE A 170 10.37 -10.79 4.07
CA ILE A 170 9.01 -10.77 3.52
C ILE A 170 9.09 -10.58 2.00
N THR A 171 8.33 -11.39 1.26
CA THR A 171 8.27 -11.27 -0.19
C THR A 171 7.60 -9.98 -0.65
N GLY A 172 7.77 -9.60 -1.92
CA GLY A 172 6.82 -8.71 -2.58
C GLY A 172 5.47 -9.39 -2.81
N ASN A 173 4.62 -8.71 -3.60
CA ASN A 173 3.24 -9.12 -3.89
C ASN A 173 3.19 -10.51 -4.54
N ILE A 174 2.55 -11.46 -3.87
CA ILE A 174 2.09 -12.72 -4.47
C ILE A 174 0.58 -12.59 -4.68
N LEU A 175 0.16 -12.61 -5.95
CA LEU A 175 -1.23 -12.41 -6.32
C LEU A 175 -2.00 -13.72 -6.16
N VAL A 176 -3.17 -13.64 -5.50
CA VAL A 176 -4.04 -14.81 -5.24
C VAL A 176 -5.05 -15.08 -6.36
N ASP A 177 -5.05 -14.22 -7.38
CA ASP A 177 -5.92 -14.31 -8.55
C ASP A 177 -5.13 -13.88 -9.79
N LYS A 178 -5.04 -14.78 -10.79
CA LYS A 178 -4.30 -14.52 -12.02
C LYS A 178 -4.93 -13.44 -12.90
N HIS A 179 -6.21 -13.12 -12.69
CA HIS A 179 -6.96 -12.10 -13.44
C HIS A 179 -6.92 -10.72 -12.78
N HIS A 180 -6.41 -10.62 -11.55
CA HIS A 180 -6.32 -9.36 -10.82
C HIS A 180 -4.87 -9.10 -10.39
N LEU A 181 -4.14 -8.39 -11.25
CA LEU A 181 -2.71 -8.16 -11.06
C LEU A 181 -2.43 -6.73 -10.60
N GLU A 182 -1.60 -6.59 -9.55
CA GLU A 182 -1.01 -5.28 -9.22
C GLU A 182 -0.05 -4.84 -10.33
N ALA A 183 0.75 -5.78 -10.83
CA ALA A 183 1.66 -5.56 -11.94
C ALA A 183 2.07 -6.88 -12.60
N VAL A 184 2.51 -6.78 -13.86
CA VAL A 184 3.13 -7.89 -14.58
C VAL A 184 4.42 -8.34 -13.91
N GLY A 185 4.73 -9.63 -14.02
CA GLY A 185 5.94 -10.22 -13.46
C GLY A 185 5.95 -10.36 -11.93
N ASN A 186 4.88 -9.99 -11.23
CA ASN A 186 4.72 -10.42 -9.84
C ASN A 186 4.40 -11.92 -9.78
N PRO A 187 4.84 -12.63 -8.74
CA PRO A 187 4.45 -14.02 -8.54
C PRO A 187 2.93 -14.20 -8.37
N ILE A 188 2.42 -15.36 -8.81
CA ILE A 188 0.99 -15.70 -8.74
C ILE A 188 0.83 -17.08 -8.07
N ILE A 189 -0.20 -17.21 -7.24
CA ILE A 189 -0.73 -18.50 -6.80
C ILE A 189 -2.24 -18.47 -7.04
N ASP A 190 -2.68 -19.15 -8.09
CA ASP A 190 -4.09 -19.25 -8.47
C ASP A 190 -4.45 -20.73 -8.65
N ARG A 191 -5.52 -21.15 -7.98
CA ARG A 191 -5.99 -22.54 -7.95
C ARG A 191 -6.46 -23.07 -9.32
N THR A 192 -6.66 -22.20 -10.30
CA THR A 192 -7.09 -22.54 -11.67
C THR A 192 -5.92 -22.72 -12.64
N LEU A 193 -4.68 -22.48 -12.21
CA LEU A 193 -3.51 -22.72 -13.06
C LEU A 193 -3.38 -24.22 -13.38
N PRO A 194 -3.13 -24.58 -14.64
CA PRO A 194 -3.09 -25.98 -15.06
C PRO A 194 -1.96 -26.72 -14.34
N SER A 195 -2.29 -27.83 -13.69
CA SER A 195 -1.29 -28.76 -13.16
C SER A 195 -0.56 -29.44 -14.31
N GLN A 196 0.78 -29.39 -14.33
CA GLN A 196 1.58 -30.22 -15.25
C GLN A 196 1.21 -31.70 -15.03
N PRO A 197 0.81 -32.45 -16.08
CA PRO A 197 0.25 -33.80 -15.95
C PRO A 197 1.23 -34.86 -15.40
N SER A 198 2.51 -34.53 -15.20
CA SER A 198 3.57 -35.49 -14.93
C SER A 198 4.14 -35.48 -13.50
N ILE A 199 3.67 -34.64 -12.56
CA ILE A 199 4.38 -34.44 -11.28
C ILE A 199 3.73 -35.08 -10.04
N CYS A 200 2.41 -35.35 -9.98
CA CYS A 200 1.83 -36.05 -8.82
C CYS A 200 0.47 -36.72 -9.10
N PRO A 201 0.31 -38.04 -8.95
CA PRO A 201 -0.96 -38.74 -9.14
C PRO A 201 -1.93 -38.69 -7.94
N THR A 202 -1.62 -37.95 -6.87
CA THR A 202 -2.48 -37.83 -5.69
C THR A 202 -2.70 -36.37 -5.32
N ASN A 203 -3.95 -35.92 -5.38
CA ASN A 203 -4.52 -34.67 -4.83
C ASN A 203 -3.56 -33.57 -4.31
N ALA A 204 -3.75 -32.36 -4.86
CA ALA A 204 -3.80 -31.09 -4.11
C ALA A 204 -2.54 -30.20 -3.89
N ALA A 205 -1.46 -30.32 -4.68
CA ALA A 205 -0.38 -29.32 -4.68
C ALA A 205 -0.43 -28.41 -5.93
N HIS A 206 -0.32 -27.08 -5.73
CA HIS A 206 -0.27 -26.10 -6.82
C HIS A 206 0.92 -26.38 -7.77
N PRO A 207 0.80 -26.14 -9.10
CA PRO A 207 1.87 -26.44 -10.07
C PRO A 207 3.22 -25.79 -9.76
N TYR A 208 3.24 -24.64 -9.08
CA TYR A 208 4.47 -23.92 -8.74
C TYR A 208 4.99 -24.19 -7.32
N THR A 209 4.43 -25.17 -6.59
CA THR A 209 4.84 -25.44 -5.19
C THR A 209 6.35 -25.68 -5.07
N SER A 210 6.95 -26.44 -5.99
CA SER A 210 8.40 -26.67 -6.01
C SER A 210 9.21 -25.40 -6.27
N ALA A 211 8.75 -24.53 -7.16
CA ALA A 211 9.40 -23.26 -7.45
C ALA A 211 9.34 -22.30 -6.24
N TYR A 212 8.22 -22.29 -5.50
CA TYR A 212 8.14 -21.57 -4.23
C TYR A 212 9.02 -22.19 -3.14
N ALA A 213 9.19 -23.52 -3.12
CA ALA A 213 10.10 -24.18 -2.18
C ALA A 213 11.57 -23.81 -2.46
N GLU A 214 11.95 -23.74 -3.73
CA GLU A 214 13.26 -23.24 -4.14
C GLU A 214 13.46 -21.78 -3.73
N LEU A 215 12.45 -20.92 -3.91
CA LEU A 215 12.49 -19.53 -3.45
C LEU A 215 12.73 -19.42 -1.93
N ALA A 216 12.00 -20.20 -1.13
CA ALA A 216 12.17 -20.23 0.32
C ALA A 216 13.56 -20.74 0.74
N SER A 217 14.11 -21.71 -0.01
CA SER A 217 15.48 -22.21 0.19
C SER A 217 16.52 -21.12 -0.11
N CYS A 218 16.42 -20.44 -1.24
CA CYS A 218 17.29 -19.31 -1.61
C CYS A 218 17.27 -18.21 -0.55
N ALA A 219 16.09 -17.83 -0.06
CA ALA A 219 15.94 -16.82 1.00
C ALA A 219 16.67 -17.18 2.32
N ARG A 220 16.94 -18.47 2.56
CA ARG A 220 17.65 -18.96 3.75
C ARG A 220 19.10 -19.36 3.49
N LYS A 221 19.56 -19.36 2.23
CA LYS A 221 20.82 -20.01 1.84
C LYS A 221 22.01 -19.58 2.70
N HIS A 222 22.12 -18.28 2.97
CA HIS A 222 23.19 -17.72 3.81
C HIS A 222 22.72 -17.32 5.22
N SER A 223 21.47 -17.58 5.57
CA SER A 223 20.92 -17.36 6.91
C SER A 223 19.82 -18.38 7.23
N PRO A 224 20.18 -19.61 7.66
CA PRO A 224 19.21 -20.70 7.80
C PRO A 224 18.07 -20.43 8.80
N SER A 225 18.27 -19.55 9.77
CA SER A 225 17.29 -19.20 10.81
C SER A 225 16.30 -18.09 10.40
N THR A 226 16.39 -17.56 9.18
CA THR A 226 15.82 -16.26 8.77
C THR A 226 14.31 -16.05 8.73
N LEU A 227 13.38 -16.94 9.06
CA LEU A 227 11.93 -16.65 8.84
C LEU A 227 11.51 -16.04 7.47
N VAL A 228 10.98 -16.89 6.60
CA VAL A 228 10.52 -16.47 5.26
C VAL A 228 9.00 -16.34 5.25
N ILE A 229 8.50 -15.13 5.00
CA ILE A 229 7.07 -14.79 5.02
C ILE A 229 6.64 -14.32 3.63
N ALA A 230 5.53 -14.84 3.13
CA ALA A 230 5.00 -14.48 1.82
C ALA A 230 3.91 -13.41 1.93
N GLN A 231 4.05 -12.27 1.24
CA GLN A 231 3.02 -11.24 1.20
C GLN A 231 1.95 -11.59 0.14
N LEU A 232 0.74 -11.90 0.60
CA LEU A 232 -0.41 -12.19 -0.27
C LEU A 232 -1.19 -10.91 -0.56
N ASN A 233 -1.59 -10.72 -1.82
CA ASN A 233 -2.31 -9.53 -2.25
C ASN A 233 -3.41 -9.84 -3.27
N HIS A 234 -4.43 -8.98 -3.27
CA HIS A 234 -5.42 -8.81 -4.33
C HIS A 234 -5.60 -7.30 -4.56
N PRO A 235 -5.34 -6.77 -5.76
CA PRO A 235 -5.28 -5.31 -5.99
C PRO A 235 -6.65 -4.62 -5.91
N GLY A 236 -7.73 -5.36 -6.13
CA GLY A 236 -9.08 -4.79 -6.15
C GLY A 236 -9.21 -3.77 -7.29
N SER A 237 -9.71 -2.56 -6.99
CA SER A 237 -9.81 -1.47 -7.96
C SER A 237 -8.46 -0.90 -8.44
N HIS A 238 -7.36 -1.16 -7.74
CA HIS A 238 -6.01 -0.68 -8.09
C HIS A 238 -5.26 -1.65 -9.03
N SER A 239 -5.96 -2.25 -9.97
CA SER A 239 -5.36 -3.07 -11.03
C SER A 239 -5.39 -2.29 -12.34
N SER A 240 -4.21 -2.10 -12.96
CA SER A 240 -4.04 -1.29 -14.17
C SER A 240 -5.07 -1.64 -15.25
N ASP A 241 -5.63 -0.63 -15.90
CA ASP A 241 -6.60 -0.77 -16.99
C ASP A 241 -6.08 -1.61 -18.18
N LYS A 242 -4.75 -1.66 -18.35
CA LYS A 242 -4.03 -2.47 -19.34
C LYS A 242 -4.01 -3.96 -19.01
N LEU A 243 -4.32 -4.34 -17.79
CA LEU A 243 -4.20 -5.72 -17.27
C LEU A 243 -5.56 -6.32 -16.93
N THR A 244 -6.42 -5.54 -16.31
CA THR A 244 -7.69 -6.01 -15.79
C THR A 244 -8.84 -5.22 -16.42
N PRO A 245 -9.57 -5.82 -17.38
CA PRO A 245 -10.68 -5.14 -18.05
C PRO A 245 -11.81 -4.76 -17.09
N VAL A 246 -12.09 -5.62 -16.10
CA VAL A 246 -13.17 -5.41 -15.12
C VAL A 246 -12.63 -5.66 -13.72
N PRO A 247 -12.00 -4.66 -13.08
CA PRO A 247 -11.54 -4.80 -11.72
C PRO A 247 -12.72 -4.90 -10.76
N VAL A 248 -12.47 -5.38 -9.55
CA VAL A 248 -13.50 -5.58 -8.52
C VAL A 248 -13.16 -4.80 -7.25
N SER A 249 -14.18 -4.38 -6.51
CA SER A 249 -14.04 -3.70 -5.22
C SER A 249 -15.26 -3.96 -4.34
N PRO A 250 -15.27 -3.52 -3.07
CA PRO A 250 -16.42 -3.74 -2.18
C PRO A 250 -17.72 -3.12 -2.71
N SER A 251 -17.63 -1.97 -3.39
CA SER A 251 -18.78 -1.14 -3.76
C SER A 251 -18.75 -0.55 -5.17
N GLY A 252 -17.81 -0.96 -6.01
CA GLY A 252 -17.68 -0.44 -7.39
C GLY A 252 -17.09 0.97 -7.46
N VAL A 253 -16.44 1.44 -6.40
CA VAL A 253 -15.79 2.76 -6.37
C VAL A 253 -14.52 2.72 -7.22
N ILE A 254 -14.33 3.73 -8.08
CA ILE A 254 -13.14 3.85 -8.92
C ILE A 254 -11.93 4.27 -8.08
N ALA A 255 -10.78 3.62 -8.31
CA ALA A 255 -9.51 4.05 -7.72
C ALA A 255 -9.03 5.33 -8.42
N ALA A 256 -8.45 6.29 -7.68
CA ALA A 256 -7.88 7.46 -8.33
C ALA A 256 -6.60 7.07 -9.09
N PRO A 257 -6.27 7.74 -10.21
CA PRO A 257 -5.00 7.52 -10.89
C PRO A 257 -3.82 7.70 -9.94
N ALA A 258 -2.85 6.80 -10.00
CA ALA A 258 -1.71 6.85 -9.11
C ALA A 258 -0.46 6.27 -9.76
N MET A 259 0.70 6.85 -9.46
CA MET A 259 2.01 6.37 -9.93
C MET A 259 2.12 6.20 -11.47
N GLY A 260 1.36 7.00 -12.23
CA GLY A 260 1.32 6.91 -13.70
C GLY A 260 0.43 5.79 -14.25
N GLU A 261 -0.33 5.11 -13.40
CA GLU A 261 -1.34 4.12 -13.78
C GLU A 261 -2.74 4.73 -13.75
N THR A 262 -3.57 4.26 -14.68
CA THR A 262 -5.00 4.51 -14.76
C THR A 262 -5.76 3.22 -14.51
N TYR A 263 -6.98 3.34 -13.99
CA TYR A 263 -7.77 2.20 -13.53
C TYR A 263 -9.15 2.22 -14.19
N ASN A 264 -9.61 1.04 -14.61
CA ASN A 264 -10.96 0.87 -15.13
C ASN A 264 -12.00 1.02 -14.00
N PRO A 265 -13.25 1.43 -14.31
CA PRO A 265 -14.36 1.35 -13.35
C PRO A 265 -14.47 -0.05 -12.76
N SER A 266 -14.54 -0.13 -11.43
CA SER A 266 -14.64 -1.42 -10.74
C SER A 266 -16.08 -1.86 -10.56
N ARG A 267 -16.30 -3.17 -10.51
CA ARG A 267 -17.59 -3.76 -10.16
C ARG A 267 -17.66 -4.07 -8.66
N ALA A 268 -18.82 -3.86 -8.05
CA ALA A 268 -19.08 -4.30 -6.69
C ALA A 268 -19.09 -5.84 -6.59
N LEU A 269 -18.35 -6.38 -5.61
CA LEU A 269 -18.32 -7.80 -5.31
C LEU A 269 -19.66 -8.31 -4.77
N THR A 270 -20.08 -9.49 -5.23
CA THR A 270 -21.16 -10.25 -4.60
C THR A 270 -20.64 -11.01 -3.38
N GLU A 271 -21.51 -11.43 -2.47
CA GLU A 271 -21.09 -12.21 -1.30
C GLU A 271 -20.38 -13.51 -1.68
N ALA A 272 -20.85 -14.21 -2.73
CA ALA A 272 -20.21 -15.43 -3.21
C ALA A 272 -18.75 -15.17 -3.67
N GLU A 273 -18.48 -14.02 -4.30
CA GLU A 273 -17.13 -13.65 -4.73
C GLU A 273 -16.25 -13.22 -3.57
N ILE A 274 -16.81 -12.61 -2.52
CA ILE A 274 -16.06 -12.34 -1.28
C ILE A 274 -15.57 -13.66 -0.67
N TRP A 275 -16.46 -14.66 -0.57
CA TRP A 275 -16.07 -16.00 -0.10
C TRP A 275 -15.07 -16.69 -1.02
N ASP A 276 -15.19 -16.53 -2.34
CA ASP A 276 -14.20 -17.02 -3.31
C ASP A 276 -12.81 -16.42 -3.07
N ILE A 277 -12.74 -15.11 -2.87
CA ILE A 277 -11.48 -14.41 -2.57
C ILE A 277 -10.89 -14.89 -1.24
N ILE A 278 -11.72 -15.05 -0.19
CA ILE A 278 -11.29 -15.62 1.09
C ILE A 278 -10.65 -17.00 0.88
N ASP A 279 -11.27 -17.85 0.07
CA ASP A 279 -10.74 -19.18 -0.26
C ASP A 279 -9.40 -19.11 -1.01
N ARG A 280 -9.25 -18.17 -1.96
CA ARG A 280 -8.02 -17.96 -2.72
C ARG A 280 -6.84 -17.57 -1.83
N PHE A 281 -7.05 -16.64 -0.88
CA PHE A 281 -6.03 -16.32 0.13
C PHE A 281 -5.63 -17.55 0.95
N ALA A 282 -6.62 -18.33 1.40
CA ALA A 282 -6.37 -19.55 2.19
C ALA A 282 -5.66 -20.64 1.38
N TYR A 283 -6.01 -20.80 0.11
CA TYR A 283 -5.35 -21.73 -0.83
C TYR A 283 -3.89 -21.33 -1.08
N ALA A 284 -3.63 -20.04 -1.31
CA ALA A 284 -2.28 -19.53 -1.50
C ALA A 284 -1.42 -19.73 -0.25
N ALA A 285 -1.97 -19.42 0.93
CA ALA A 285 -1.28 -19.64 2.19
C ALA A 285 -0.94 -21.11 2.45
N TYR A 286 -1.86 -22.04 2.14
CA TYR A 286 -1.62 -23.47 2.27
C TYR A 286 -0.54 -23.96 1.29
N THR A 287 -0.56 -23.47 0.06
CA THR A 287 0.49 -23.74 -0.93
C THR A 287 1.87 -23.32 -0.44
N LEU A 288 1.97 -22.13 0.16
CA LEU A 288 3.22 -21.60 0.71
C LEU A 288 3.69 -22.35 1.96
N TYR A 289 2.75 -22.81 2.79
CA TYR A 289 3.06 -23.74 3.89
C TYR A 289 3.69 -25.04 3.36
N LEU A 290 3.09 -25.67 2.35
CA LEU A 290 3.66 -26.87 1.71
C LEU A 290 5.03 -26.60 1.07
N ALA A 291 5.26 -25.38 0.59
CA ALA A 291 6.54 -24.93 0.05
C ALA A 291 7.60 -24.58 1.12
N GLY A 292 7.28 -24.67 2.43
CA GLY A 292 8.26 -24.43 3.50
C GLY A 292 8.44 -22.96 3.91
N PHE A 293 7.48 -22.09 3.58
CA PHE A 293 7.42 -20.75 4.17
C PHE A 293 7.06 -20.84 5.67
N ASP A 294 7.52 -19.89 6.47
CA ASP A 294 7.16 -19.83 7.89
C ASP A 294 5.81 -19.20 8.15
N GLY A 295 5.26 -18.48 7.17
CA GLY A 295 4.00 -17.78 7.30
C GLY A 295 3.65 -16.93 6.09
N VAL A 296 2.54 -16.21 6.22
CA VAL A 296 2.05 -15.23 5.23
C VAL A 296 1.76 -13.89 5.87
N GLN A 297 1.90 -12.83 5.08
CA GLN A 297 1.48 -11.47 5.42
C GLN A 297 0.28 -11.08 4.53
N LEU A 298 -0.84 -10.66 5.12
CA LEU A 298 -1.97 -10.12 4.38
C LEU A 298 -1.71 -8.65 4.06
N HIS A 299 -1.80 -8.28 2.78
CA HIS A 299 -1.61 -6.89 2.37
C HIS A 299 -2.90 -6.07 2.52
N ALA A 300 -3.03 -5.33 3.62
CA ALA A 300 -4.13 -4.42 3.93
C ALA A 300 -3.67 -2.96 4.03
N ALA A 301 -2.89 -2.54 3.03
CA ALA A 301 -2.31 -1.21 2.93
C ALA A 301 -2.35 -0.74 1.47
N HIS A 302 -1.98 0.51 1.24
CA HIS A 302 -1.79 1.10 -0.11
C HIS A 302 -3.03 1.03 -1.02
N GLY A 303 -4.24 0.97 -0.48
CA GLY A 303 -5.46 1.05 -1.28
C GLY A 303 -5.85 -0.21 -2.04
N TYR A 304 -5.17 -1.35 -1.84
CA TYR A 304 -5.60 -2.65 -2.39
C TYR A 304 -6.89 -3.17 -1.75
N LEU A 305 -7.38 -4.34 -2.20
CA LEU A 305 -8.73 -4.82 -1.89
C LEU A 305 -9.05 -4.82 -0.38
N LEU A 306 -8.15 -5.33 0.46
CA LEU A 306 -8.40 -5.37 1.91
C LEU A 306 -8.50 -3.96 2.51
N THR A 307 -7.70 -3.00 2.03
CA THR A 307 -7.82 -1.58 2.40
C THR A 307 -9.15 -1.01 1.93
N GLN A 308 -9.60 -1.37 0.71
CA GLN A 308 -10.88 -0.93 0.17
C GLN A 308 -12.04 -1.39 1.07
N PHE A 309 -11.99 -2.63 1.58
CA PHE A 309 -12.99 -3.10 2.55
C PHE A 309 -12.93 -2.33 3.87
N LEU A 310 -11.74 -1.99 4.36
CA LEU A 310 -11.56 -1.27 5.63
C LEU A 310 -12.03 0.19 5.57
N SER A 311 -11.88 0.84 4.42
CA SER A 311 -12.11 2.28 4.30
C SER A 311 -13.59 2.59 4.02
N PRO A 312 -14.26 3.40 4.86
CA PRO A 312 -15.67 3.78 4.64
C PRO A 312 -15.88 4.63 3.37
N LEU A 313 -14.82 5.15 2.75
CA LEU A 313 -14.90 5.87 1.47
C LEU A 313 -15.02 4.93 0.25
N THR A 314 -14.59 3.68 0.39
CA THR A 314 -14.58 2.70 -0.71
C THR A 314 -15.45 1.48 -0.43
N ASN A 315 -15.80 1.24 0.83
CA ASN A 315 -16.79 0.25 1.26
C ASN A 315 -18.08 0.94 1.73
N LEU A 316 -19.01 1.09 0.79
CA LEU A 316 -20.35 1.65 0.97
C LEU A 316 -21.40 0.56 1.19
N ARG A 317 -20.98 -0.67 1.52
CA ARG A 317 -21.91 -1.79 1.69
C ARG A 317 -22.75 -1.63 2.95
N THR A 318 -24.00 -2.08 2.86
CA THR A 318 -24.98 -2.11 3.96
C THR A 318 -25.24 -3.52 4.49
N ASP A 319 -24.55 -4.53 3.94
CA ASP A 319 -24.60 -5.92 4.40
C ASP A 319 -23.53 -6.21 5.46
N ALA A 320 -23.34 -7.50 5.79
CA ALA A 320 -22.42 -7.92 6.83
C ALA A 320 -20.93 -7.64 6.52
N TRP A 321 -20.60 -7.15 5.33
CA TRP A 321 -19.23 -6.85 4.89
C TRP A 321 -18.90 -5.36 4.89
N GLY A 322 -19.80 -4.49 5.37
CA GLY A 322 -19.61 -3.04 5.44
C GLY A 322 -20.22 -2.42 6.68
N GLY A 323 -20.39 -1.10 6.66
CA GLY A 323 -20.91 -0.35 7.80
C GLY A 323 -19.89 -0.20 8.93
N SER A 324 -20.06 -0.95 10.03
CA SER A 324 -19.19 -0.83 11.21
C SER A 324 -17.76 -1.31 10.93
N LEU A 325 -16.82 -0.98 11.81
CA LEU A 325 -15.43 -1.47 11.68
C LEU A 325 -15.38 -2.99 11.64
N GLU A 326 -16.22 -3.69 12.42
CA GLU A 326 -16.31 -5.15 12.44
C GLU A 326 -16.79 -5.71 11.09
N GLY A 327 -17.81 -5.10 10.48
CA GLY A 327 -18.28 -5.49 9.15
C GLY A 327 -17.22 -5.26 8.07
N ARG A 328 -16.57 -4.09 8.11
CA ARG A 328 -15.47 -3.72 7.19
C ARG A 328 -14.24 -4.62 7.36
N ALA A 329 -13.90 -5.02 8.58
CA ALA A 329 -12.77 -5.90 8.88
C ALA A 329 -13.08 -7.39 8.65
N LYS A 330 -14.36 -7.76 8.53
CA LYS A 330 -14.83 -9.16 8.48
C LYS A 330 -14.09 -10.00 7.44
N ILE A 331 -13.92 -9.49 6.21
CA ILE A 331 -13.20 -10.22 5.15
C ILE A 331 -11.79 -10.62 5.59
N MET A 332 -11.07 -9.72 6.26
CA MET A 332 -9.71 -10.00 6.72
C MET A 332 -9.69 -11.07 7.82
N LEU A 333 -10.64 -11.01 8.76
CA LEU A 333 -10.75 -12.00 9.83
C LEU A 333 -11.14 -13.37 9.29
N GLU A 334 -12.05 -13.42 8.31
CA GLU A 334 -12.42 -14.67 7.64
C GLU A 334 -11.26 -15.26 6.84
N ILE A 335 -10.40 -14.43 6.22
CA ILE A 335 -9.14 -14.90 5.64
C ILE A 335 -8.23 -15.52 6.71
N VAL A 336 -8.03 -14.85 7.85
CA VAL A 336 -7.24 -15.38 8.97
C VAL A 336 -7.80 -16.73 9.42
N HIS A 337 -9.12 -16.83 9.63
CA HIS A 337 -9.78 -18.08 10.03
C HIS A 337 -9.65 -19.17 8.96
N ALA A 338 -9.80 -18.83 7.68
CA ALA A 338 -9.67 -19.79 6.59
C ALA A 338 -8.23 -20.34 6.48
N ILE A 339 -7.22 -19.50 6.68
CA ILE A 339 -5.82 -19.94 6.75
C ILE A 339 -5.61 -20.86 7.97
N ARG A 340 -6.13 -20.50 9.14
CA ARG A 340 -6.01 -21.30 10.37
C ARG A 340 -6.71 -22.67 10.26
N ARG A 341 -7.73 -22.81 9.42
CA ARG A 341 -8.36 -24.11 9.11
C ARG A 341 -7.49 -25.01 8.23
N ARG A 342 -6.56 -24.45 7.46
CA ARG A 342 -5.73 -25.18 6.48
C ARG A 342 -4.29 -25.39 6.93
N CYS A 343 -3.74 -24.45 7.69
CA CYS A 343 -2.35 -24.45 8.12
C CYS A 343 -2.24 -24.72 9.64
N PRO A 344 -1.15 -25.36 10.10
CA PRO A 344 -0.93 -25.54 11.53
C PRO A 344 -0.78 -24.20 12.26
N SER A 345 -1.02 -24.18 13.57
CA SER A 345 -0.88 -22.97 14.40
C SER A 345 0.54 -22.37 14.36
N SER A 346 1.56 -23.19 14.08
CA SER A 346 2.95 -22.77 13.92
C SER A 346 3.25 -22.00 12.63
N PHE A 347 2.30 -21.95 11.68
CA PHE A 347 2.41 -21.13 10.49
C PHE A 347 2.02 -19.68 10.82
N SER A 348 2.97 -18.76 10.75
CA SER A 348 2.76 -17.35 11.12
C SER A 348 1.75 -16.67 10.21
N ILE A 349 0.89 -15.81 10.79
CA ILE A 349 0.06 -14.88 10.01
C ILE A 349 0.39 -13.48 10.49
N SER A 350 0.69 -12.60 9.55
CA SER A 350 0.93 -11.18 9.79
C SER A 350 0.07 -10.31 8.88
N VAL A 351 0.00 -9.01 9.17
CA VAL A 351 -0.75 -8.04 8.37
C VAL A 351 0.12 -6.82 8.11
N LYS A 352 0.11 -6.31 6.88
CA LYS A 352 0.62 -4.97 6.57
C LYS A 352 -0.55 -4.00 6.54
N LEU A 353 -0.53 -2.97 7.38
CA LEU A 353 -1.67 -2.08 7.61
C LEU A 353 -1.28 -0.61 7.43
N ASN A 354 -2.21 0.18 6.88
CA ASN A 354 -2.11 1.64 6.89
C ASN A 354 -2.34 2.19 8.31
N SER A 355 -1.48 3.11 8.75
CA SER A 355 -1.71 3.89 9.98
C SER A 355 -2.98 4.74 9.88
N GLN A 356 -3.24 5.33 8.70
CA GLN A 356 -4.50 5.97 8.31
C GLN A 356 -4.49 6.24 6.79
N ASP A 357 -5.66 6.57 6.23
CA ASP A 357 -5.81 6.91 4.81
C ASP A 357 -5.46 8.36 4.49
N PHE A 358 -5.29 9.25 5.48
CA PHE A 358 -5.10 10.72 5.30
C PHE A 358 -6.19 11.40 4.46
N LEU A 359 -7.37 10.79 4.36
CA LEU A 359 -8.55 11.33 3.69
C LEU A 359 -9.63 11.63 4.73
N VAL A 360 -10.30 12.77 4.57
CA VAL A 360 -11.42 13.16 5.44
C VAL A 360 -12.54 12.14 5.29
N GLY A 361 -12.97 11.58 6.43
CA GLY A 361 -13.98 10.53 6.46
C GLY A 361 -13.49 9.14 6.03
N GLY A 362 -12.18 8.94 5.84
CA GLY A 362 -11.56 7.64 5.53
C GLY A 362 -11.21 6.79 6.75
N PHE A 363 -10.36 5.79 6.56
CA PHE A 363 -9.88 4.92 7.65
C PHE A 363 -9.01 5.72 8.64
N THR A 364 -9.46 5.80 9.88
CA THR A 364 -8.88 6.65 10.93
C THR A 364 -7.78 5.94 11.75
N VAL A 365 -7.03 6.70 12.55
CA VAL A 365 -6.08 6.14 13.52
C VAL A 365 -6.80 5.27 14.54
N GLU A 366 -7.97 5.70 15.01
CA GLU A 366 -8.79 4.97 15.96
C GLU A 366 -9.29 3.64 15.37
N ASP A 367 -9.76 3.64 14.12
CA ASP A 367 -10.12 2.42 13.41
C ASP A 367 -8.91 1.47 13.28
N SER A 368 -7.73 2.01 12.94
CA SER A 368 -6.51 1.24 12.78
C SER A 368 -6.07 0.58 14.10
N LEU A 369 -6.10 1.32 15.20
CA LEU A 369 -5.80 0.81 16.54
C LEU A 369 -6.79 -0.28 16.97
N ALA A 370 -8.10 -0.03 16.80
CA ALA A 370 -9.14 -0.99 17.13
C ALA A 370 -9.04 -2.27 16.29
N LEU A 371 -8.72 -2.14 14.99
CA LEU A 371 -8.45 -3.27 14.11
C LEU A 371 -7.24 -4.07 14.59
N CYS A 372 -6.14 -3.41 14.99
CA CYS A 372 -4.96 -4.12 15.48
C CYS A 372 -5.25 -4.95 16.74
N VAL A 373 -6.06 -4.41 17.67
CA VAL A 373 -6.52 -5.16 18.85
C VAL A 373 -7.37 -6.36 18.45
N LEU A 374 -8.23 -6.21 17.43
CA LEU A 374 -9.00 -7.31 16.89
C LEU A 374 -8.11 -8.38 16.24
N LEU A 375 -7.08 -7.99 15.49
CA LEU A 375 -6.11 -8.91 14.91
C LEU A 375 -5.32 -9.69 15.99
N GLU A 376 -4.96 -9.03 17.10
CA GLU A 376 -4.31 -9.72 18.23
C GLU A 376 -5.23 -10.80 18.84
N LYS A 377 -6.52 -10.50 19.02
CA LYS A 377 -7.52 -11.49 19.48
C LYS A 377 -7.65 -12.70 18.54
N HIS A 378 -7.30 -12.51 17.26
CA HIS A 378 -7.31 -13.55 16.24
C HIS A 378 -5.92 -14.18 15.99
N ASN A 379 -4.97 -14.00 16.91
CA ASN A 379 -3.66 -14.64 16.91
C ASN A 379 -2.80 -14.28 15.68
N VAL A 380 -2.80 -12.99 15.30
CA VAL A 380 -1.87 -12.42 14.32
C VAL A 380 -0.54 -12.14 15.01
N ASP A 381 0.55 -12.70 14.48
CA ASP A 381 1.88 -12.68 15.09
C ASP A 381 2.55 -11.30 15.04
N PHE A 382 2.45 -10.61 13.90
CA PHE A 382 2.97 -9.25 13.78
C PHE A 382 2.17 -8.39 12.82
N ILE A 383 2.23 -7.09 13.05
CA ILE A 383 1.64 -6.06 12.20
C ILE A 383 2.77 -5.16 11.70
N GLU A 384 2.90 -5.03 10.39
CA GLU A 384 3.80 -4.08 9.75
C GLU A 384 3.06 -2.79 9.45
N ILE A 385 3.52 -1.68 10.04
CA ILE A 385 2.92 -0.38 9.84
C ILE A 385 3.47 0.27 8.57
N SER A 386 2.54 0.69 7.73
CA SER A 386 2.77 1.52 6.56
C SER A 386 1.95 2.81 6.65
N GLY A 387 2.14 3.70 5.68
CA GLY A 387 1.47 4.99 5.65
C GLY A 387 0.93 5.39 4.30
N GLY A 388 -0.32 5.83 4.29
CA GLY A 388 -0.99 6.40 3.14
C GLY A 388 -1.58 5.37 2.19
N THR A 389 -2.62 5.78 1.47
CA THR A 389 -3.10 5.15 0.24
C THR A 389 -2.46 5.82 -0.97
N TYR A 390 -2.43 5.16 -2.13
CA TYR A 390 -1.99 5.79 -3.38
C TYR A 390 -2.74 7.11 -3.65
N ASP A 391 -4.04 7.16 -3.36
CA ASP A 391 -4.88 8.36 -3.46
C ASP A 391 -4.40 9.52 -2.57
N SER A 392 -4.01 9.23 -1.31
CA SER A 392 -3.42 10.22 -0.40
C SER A 392 -1.97 10.56 -0.73
N MET A 393 -1.25 9.64 -1.38
CA MET A 393 0.12 9.84 -1.79
C MET A 393 0.15 10.90 -2.90
N VAL A 394 -0.85 10.93 -3.80
CA VAL A 394 -1.03 12.00 -4.80
C VAL A 394 -1.07 13.39 -4.15
N THR A 395 -1.80 13.55 -3.04
CA THR A 395 -1.88 14.82 -2.30
C THR A 395 -0.62 15.09 -1.47
N ALA A 396 0.07 14.07 -0.98
CA ALA A 396 1.32 14.20 -0.24
C ALA A 396 2.56 14.50 -1.13
N PHE A 397 2.43 14.43 -2.46
CA PHE A 397 3.53 14.63 -3.42
C PHE A 397 3.90 16.09 -3.70
N THR A 398 3.07 17.06 -3.32
CA THR A 398 3.30 18.47 -3.66
C THR A 398 4.24 19.22 -2.72
N TYR A 399 4.61 18.68 -1.55
CA TYR A 399 5.48 19.37 -0.58
C TYR A 399 6.59 18.46 -0.05
N ALA A 400 7.81 18.57 -0.59
CA ALA A 400 8.97 17.74 -0.24
C ALA A 400 10.02 18.49 0.59
N ARG A 401 10.17 18.03 1.85
CA ARG A 401 11.32 18.04 2.80
C ARG A 401 10.82 18.14 4.24
N GLU A 402 9.86 19.01 4.51
CA GLU A 402 9.20 19.11 5.81
C GLU A 402 8.26 17.91 6.06
N SER A 403 7.69 17.35 4.99
CA SER A 403 6.79 16.19 5.00
C SER A 403 7.45 14.87 5.39
N THR A 404 8.73 14.63 5.09
CA THR A 404 9.40 13.35 5.41
C THR A 404 9.68 13.22 6.90
N ARG A 405 10.20 14.26 7.57
CA ARG A 405 10.41 14.27 9.03
C ARG A 405 9.08 14.23 9.79
N LYS A 406 8.05 14.95 9.31
CA LYS A 406 6.70 14.91 9.90
C LYS A 406 6.06 13.52 9.73
N ARG A 407 6.24 12.86 8.58
CA ARG A 407 5.76 11.48 8.34
C ARG A 407 6.48 10.46 9.22
N GLU A 408 7.80 10.51 9.31
CA GLU A 408 8.58 9.62 10.18
C GLU A 408 8.19 9.78 11.65
N ALA A 409 8.01 11.03 12.11
CA ALA A 409 7.48 11.31 13.45
C ALA A 409 6.05 10.75 13.63
N HIS A 410 5.17 10.97 12.66
CA HIS A 410 3.79 10.46 12.71
C HIS A 410 3.71 8.94 12.78
N PHE A 411 4.58 8.21 12.05
CA PHE A 411 4.61 6.76 12.15
C PHE A 411 5.14 6.27 13.50
N ILE A 412 6.13 6.95 14.07
CA ILE A 412 6.62 6.65 15.41
C ILE A 412 5.51 6.88 16.44
N ASP A 413 4.83 8.03 16.40
CA ASP A 413 3.73 8.37 17.32
C ASP A 413 2.60 7.32 17.24
N PHE A 414 2.16 6.96 16.04
CA PHE A 414 1.17 5.91 15.83
C PHE A 414 1.66 4.56 16.38
N SER A 415 2.91 4.20 16.09
CA SER A 415 3.49 2.93 16.52
C SER A 415 3.61 2.84 18.04
N GLU A 416 3.94 3.94 18.72
CA GLU A 416 3.93 4.03 20.18
C GLU A 416 2.51 3.87 20.76
N MET A 417 1.50 4.51 20.15
CA MET A 417 0.10 4.32 20.55
C MET A 417 -0.34 2.86 20.39
N LEU A 418 0.00 2.24 19.26
CA LEU A 418 -0.30 0.85 18.96
C LEU A 418 0.36 -0.11 19.95
N ARG A 419 1.64 0.10 20.25
CA ARG A 419 2.41 -0.73 21.20
C ARG A 419 1.80 -0.74 22.59
N ARG A 420 1.10 0.32 23.01
CA ARG A 420 0.38 0.38 24.30
C ARG A 420 -0.90 -0.45 24.32
N GLN A 421 -1.45 -0.79 23.16
CA GLN A 421 -2.70 -1.57 23.04
C GLN A 421 -2.46 -3.07 22.80
N LEU A 422 -1.25 -3.44 22.38
CA LEU A 422 -0.89 -4.83 22.07
C LEU A 422 -0.06 -5.46 23.18
N THR A 423 -0.33 -6.73 23.46
CA THR A 423 0.34 -7.49 24.52
C THR A 423 1.24 -8.60 24.00
N LYS A 424 0.92 -9.16 22.82
CA LYS A 424 1.58 -10.33 22.22
C LYS A 424 2.00 -10.06 20.78
N THR A 425 1.12 -9.48 19.96
CA THR A 425 1.39 -9.16 18.56
C THR A 425 2.56 -8.18 18.46
N LYS A 426 3.53 -8.50 17.60
CA LYS A 426 4.73 -7.68 17.40
C LYS A 426 4.47 -6.55 16.40
N VAL A 427 5.15 -5.43 16.58
CA VAL A 427 5.05 -4.29 15.66
C VAL A 427 6.33 -4.17 14.84
N VAL A 428 6.18 -4.22 13.52
CA VAL A 428 7.25 -3.90 12.56
C VAL A 428 7.02 -2.48 12.05
N LEU A 429 8.01 -1.62 12.20
CA LEU A 429 7.95 -0.26 11.70
C LEU A 429 8.82 -0.13 10.43
N THR A 430 8.20 0.24 9.32
CA THR A 430 8.87 0.41 8.03
C THR A 430 8.73 1.87 7.57
N GLY A 431 9.83 2.62 7.52
CA GLY A 431 9.78 4.02 7.11
C GLY A 431 11.13 4.73 7.11
N GLY A 432 11.85 4.69 5.99
CA GLY A 432 13.00 5.58 5.77
C GLY A 432 14.26 5.31 6.59
N PHE A 433 14.31 4.25 7.41
CA PHE A 433 15.47 3.94 8.24
C PHE A 433 16.76 3.76 7.44
N LYS A 434 17.76 4.59 7.76
CA LYS A 434 19.07 4.62 7.11
C LYS A 434 20.24 4.48 8.07
N THR A 435 20.05 4.63 9.37
CA THR A 435 21.14 4.64 10.36
C THR A 435 20.93 3.58 11.45
N ALA A 436 22.01 2.95 11.88
CA ALA A 436 22.00 2.03 13.00
C ALA A 436 21.41 2.67 14.26
N ASP A 437 21.78 3.93 14.54
CA ASP A 437 21.26 4.71 15.68
C ASP A 437 19.74 4.92 15.59
N GLY A 438 19.23 5.31 14.42
CA GLY A 438 17.79 5.53 14.24
C GLY A 438 16.98 4.23 14.41
N MET A 439 17.52 3.12 13.93
CA MET A 439 16.91 1.79 14.12
C MET A 439 16.96 1.33 15.57
N ALA A 440 18.11 1.48 16.23
CA ALA A 440 18.28 1.08 17.63
C ALA A 440 17.36 1.89 18.55
N ARG A 441 17.28 3.21 18.35
CA ARG A 441 16.39 4.09 19.14
C ARG A 441 14.93 3.76 18.94
N ALA A 442 14.48 3.47 17.72
CA ALA A 442 13.10 3.06 17.47
C ALA A 442 12.70 1.78 18.25
N ILE A 443 13.66 0.90 18.56
CA ILE A 443 13.44 -0.29 19.39
C ILE A 443 13.57 0.04 20.87
N GLU A 444 14.65 0.72 21.28
CA GLU A 444 14.94 1.05 22.69
C GLU A 444 13.89 1.99 23.29
N ASP A 445 13.37 2.93 22.51
CA ASP A 445 12.30 3.85 22.91
C ASP A 445 10.91 3.17 22.88
N GLY A 446 10.84 1.91 22.45
CA GLY A 446 9.62 1.10 22.47
C GLY A 446 8.65 1.39 21.32
N ALA A 447 9.05 2.18 20.31
CA ALA A 447 8.22 2.48 19.16
C ALA A 447 7.91 1.22 18.34
N CYS A 448 8.85 0.27 18.21
CA CYS A 448 8.63 -0.97 17.48
C CYS A 448 9.39 -2.17 18.07
N ASP A 449 8.92 -3.38 17.75
CA ASP A 449 9.65 -4.61 18.06
C ASP A 449 10.71 -4.89 16.99
N PHE A 450 10.42 -4.56 15.74
CA PHE A 450 11.27 -4.82 14.57
C PHE A 450 11.34 -3.62 13.63
N VAL A 451 12.44 -3.51 12.90
CA VAL A 451 12.65 -2.47 11.89
C VAL A 451 12.59 -3.07 10.50
N GLY A 452 11.68 -2.56 9.66
CA GLY A 452 11.56 -2.92 8.26
C GLY A 452 12.38 -2.04 7.32
N LEU A 453 13.12 -2.69 6.41
CA LEU A 453 13.98 -2.08 5.40
C LEU A 453 13.53 -2.51 4.01
N ALA A 454 13.17 -1.55 3.16
CA ALA A 454 12.75 -1.79 1.78
C ALA A 454 13.84 -1.32 0.79
N ARG A 455 13.76 -0.08 0.30
CA ARG A 455 14.70 0.48 -0.70
C ARG A 455 16.18 0.30 -0.36
N THR A 456 16.53 0.39 0.92
CA THR A 456 17.89 0.12 1.40
C THR A 456 18.38 -1.29 1.05
N THR A 457 17.52 -2.32 1.12
CA THR A 457 17.91 -3.69 0.79
C THR A 457 17.96 -3.94 -0.72
N ALA A 458 17.32 -3.10 -1.54
CA ALA A 458 17.52 -3.13 -2.99
C ALA A 458 18.91 -2.55 -3.35
N ALA A 459 19.27 -1.42 -2.75
CA ALA A 459 20.58 -0.79 -2.97
C ALA A 459 21.75 -1.56 -2.34
N GLU A 460 21.53 -2.13 -1.16
CA GLU A 460 22.54 -2.83 -0.35
C GLU A 460 21.95 -4.10 0.27
N PRO A 461 21.84 -5.20 -0.49
CA PRO A 461 21.25 -6.46 -0.01
C PRO A 461 21.90 -6.99 1.27
N ARG A 462 23.21 -6.77 1.41
CA ARG A 462 24.06 -7.22 2.52
C ARG A 462 24.11 -6.25 3.71
N PHE A 463 23.28 -5.20 3.69
CA PHE A 463 23.31 -4.14 4.69
C PHE A 463 23.01 -4.64 6.11
N GLY A 464 22.02 -5.52 6.27
CA GLY A 464 21.68 -6.11 7.58
C GLY A 464 22.88 -6.80 8.25
N ALA A 465 23.59 -7.66 7.52
CA ALA A 465 24.77 -8.36 8.03
C ALA A 465 25.89 -7.37 8.40
N SER A 466 26.05 -6.30 7.62
CA SER A 466 27.06 -5.26 7.88
C SER A 466 26.72 -4.44 9.13
N LEU A 467 25.45 -4.11 9.35
CA LEU A 467 24.96 -3.47 10.58
C LEU A 467 25.15 -4.38 11.79
N LEU A 468 24.70 -5.63 11.69
CA LEU A 468 24.80 -6.63 12.75
C LEU A 468 26.26 -6.90 13.08
N ALA A 469 27.18 -6.89 12.12
CA ALA A 469 28.62 -7.03 12.36
C ALA A 469 29.33 -5.72 12.74
N THR A 470 28.60 -4.61 12.90
CA THR A 470 29.15 -3.26 13.18
C THR A 470 30.20 -2.79 12.17
N ARG A 471 30.15 -3.30 10.93
CA ARG A 471 31.04 -2.90 9.82
C ARG A 471 30.61 -1.59 9.18
N THR A 472 29.32 -1.27 9.28
CA THR A 472 28.73 0.03 8.90
C THR A 472 27.73 0.48 9.95
N THR A 473 27.48 1.78 10.00
CA THR A 473 26.47 2.41 10.86
C THR A 473 25.38 3.13 10.06
N ARG A 474 25.48 3.16 8.72
CA ARG A 474 24.55 3.87 7.85
C ARG A 474 24.49 3.23 6.46
N ALA A 475 23.30 3.29 5.86
CA ALA A 475 23.09 2.98 4.45
C ALA A 475 23.82 3.98 3.55
N ARG A 476 24.19 3.52 2.36
CA ARG A 476 24.79 4.34 1.32
C ARG A 476 23.87 5.50 0.96
N ALA A 477 24.47 6.67 0.75
CA ALA A 477 23.75 7.82 0.24
C ALA A 477 23.30 7.57 -1.21
N THR A 478 22.22 8.23 -1.61
CA THR A 478 21.80 8.29 -3.02
C THR A 478 21.68 9.76 -3.42
N VAL A 479 22.09 10.06 -4.65
CA VAL A 479 21.89 11.39 -5.25
C VAL A 479 20.59 11.47 -6.06
N ILE A 480 19.82 10.38 -6.12
CA ILE A 480 18.46 10.42 -6.69
C ILE A 480 17.62 11.38 -5.85
N PRO A 481 16.88 12.32 -6.47
CA PRO A 481 16.04 13.27 -5.74
C PRO A 481 15.08 12.58 -4.79
N ASP A 482 14.72 13.25 -3.69
CA ASP A 482 13.77 12.74 -2.68
C ASP A 482 12.32 12.86 -3.19
N HIS A 483 12.05 12.19 -4.31
CA HIS A 483 10.74 12.04 -4.95
C HIS A 483 10.41 10.55 -4.99
N ILE A 484 9.25 10.14 -4.46
CA ILE A 484 8.97 8.72 -4.24
C ILE A 484 9.02 7.92 -5.55
N GLY A 485 8.51 8.48 -6.65
CA GLY A 485 8.48 7.78 -7.94
C GLY A 485 9.87 7.52 -8.48
N LEU A 486 10.80 8.46 -8.29
CA LEU A 486 12.19 8.28 -8.70
C LEU A 486 12.90 7.28 -7.80
N GLN A 487 12.63 7.31 -6.49
CA GLN A 487 13.18 6.36 -5.52
C GLN A 487 12.67 4.94 -5.73
N ILE A 488 11.40 4.78 -6.13
CA ILE A 488 10.81 3.48 -6.51
C ILE A 488 11.43 3.01 -7.83
N GLY A 489 11.52 3.87 -8.84
CA GLY A 489 12.17 3.54 -10.12
C GLY A 489 13.63 3.09 -9.95
N ALA A 490 14.40 3.77 -9.09
CA ALA A 490 15.77 3.39 -8.74
C ALA A 490 15.81 2.00 -8.08
N ALA A 491 14.90 1.72 -7.15
CA ALA A 491 14.82 0.39 -6.53
C ALA A 491 14.48 -0.71 -7.54
N PHE A 492 13.61 -0.45 -8.52
CA PHE A 492 13.33 -1.42 -9.59
C PHE A 492 14.57 -1.73 -10.44
N VAL A 493 15.38 -0.72 -10.79
CA VAL A 493 16.65 -0.94 -11.51
C VAL A 493 17.58 -1.85 -10.69
N GLN A 494 17.71 -1.58 -9.39
CA GLN A 494 18.55 -2.36 -8.49
C GLN A 494 18.05 -3.81 -8.31
N ILE A 495 16.73 -4.01 -8.18
CA ILE A 495 16.12 -5.34 -8.13
C ILE A 495 16.39 -6.10 -9.43
N LYS A 496 16.26 -5.45 -10.59
CA LYS A 496 16.56 -6.03 -11.89
C LYS A 496 18.03 -6.41 -12.02
N ASP A 497 18.95 -5.57 -11.55
CA ASP A 497 20.39 -5.87 -11.55
C ASP A 497 20.69 -7.16 -10.77
N ILE A 498 20.18 -7.27 -9.54
CA ILE A 498 20.36 -8.48 -8.71
C ILE A 498 19.72 -9.69 -9.40
N GLY A 499 18.50 -9.54 -9.93
CA GLY A 499 17.81 -10.59 -10.67
C GLY A 499 18.58 -11.07 -11.90
N GLU A 500 19.42 -10.23 -12.50
CA GLU A 500 20.29 -10.55 -13.63
C GLU A 500 21.71 -10.98 -13.19
N GLY A 501 21.94 -11.14 -11.88
CA GLY A 501 23.21 -11.59 -11.32
C GLY A 501 24.29 -10.51 -11.27
N ARG A 502 23.92 -9.23 -11.32
CA ARG A 502 24.83 -8.08 -11.20
C ARG A 502 24.73 -7.46 -9.80
N GLU A 503 25.79 -6.75 -9.41
CA GLU A 503 25.71 -5.87 -8.24
C GLU A 503 24.72 -4.72 -8.50
N PRO A 504 23.94 -4.29 -7.48
CA PRO A 504 22.98 -3.20 -7.63
C PRO A 504 23.63 -1.92 -8.14
N THR A 505 22.98 -1.23 -9.09
CA THR A 505 23.42 0.09 -9.55
C THR A 505 23.64 1.05 -8.37
N ASP A 506 24.84 1.62 -8.31
CA ASP A 506 25.26 2.51 -7.23
C ASP A 506 24.85 3.96 -7.48
N PHE A 507 23.65 4.31 -7.03
CA PHE A 507 23.14 5.68 -7.14
C PHE A 507 23.78 6.69 -6.17
N ALA A 508 24.86 6.34 -5.47
CA ALA A 508 25.74 7.33 -4.86
C ALA A 508 26.62 8.01 -5.92
N LYS A 509 26.84 7.35 -7.06
CA LYS A 509 27.65 7.83 -8.17
C LYS A 509 26.83 8.76 -9.08
N PRO A 510 27.24 10.04 -9.24
CA PRO A 510 26.51 11.00 -10.07
C PRO A 510 26.30 10.55 -11.52
N GLU A 511 27.23 9.81 -12.10
CA GLU A 511 27.16 9.31 -13.47
C GLU A 511 26.02 8.30 -13.66
N GLU A 512 25.86 7.35 -12.73
CA GLU A 512 24.78 6.35 -12.78
C GLU A 512 23.42 6.98 -12.52
N ALA A 513 23.35 7.91 -11.57
CA ALA A 513 22.14 8.67 -11.30
C ALA A 513 21.72 9.53 -12.50
N THR A 514 22.67 10.21 -13.15
CA THR A 514 22.40 11.01 -14.36
C THR A 514 21.90 10.13 -15.50
N LYS A 515 22.52 8.97 -15.73
CA LYS A 515 22.07 8.00 -16.74
C LYS A 515 20.64 7.55 -16.50
N PHE A 516 20.29 7.22 -15.25
CA PHE A 516 18.93 6.84 -14.87
C PHE A 516 17.93 7.99 -15.06
N LEU A 517 18.25 9.20 -14.58
CA LEU A 517 17.38 10.36 -14.70
C LEU A 517 17.17 10.77 -16.17
N ARG A 518 18.20 10.65 -17.02
CA ARG A 518 18.09 10.89 -18.47
C ARG A 518 17.19 9.85 -19.14
N ALA A 519 17.30 8.58 -18.76
CA ALA A 519 16.42 7.53 -19.29
C ALA A 519 14.94 7.76 -18.94
N LEU A 520 14.66 8.49 -17.87
CA LEU A 520 13.31 8.91 -17.47
C LEU A 520 12.90 10.29 -18.05
N GLY A 521 13.76 10.95 -18.82
CA GLY A 521 13.50 12.30 -19.35
C GLY A 521 13.47 13.41 -18.30
N VAL A 522 14.01 13.16 -17.10
CA VAL A 522 14.05 14.13 -16.00
C VAL A 522 15.17 15.16 -16.20
N VAL A 523 16.25 14.75 -16.88
CA VAL A 523 17.40 15.61 -17.23
C VAL A 523 17.80 15.37 -18.69
N ALA A 524 18.40 16.39 -19.32
CA ALA A 524 18.82 16.37 -20.72
C ALA A 524 20.00 15.42 -21.02
#